data_AF-A0A1I9XWG1-F1
#
_entry.id   AF-A0A1I9XWG1-F1
#
_cell.length_a   1.000
_cell.length_b   1.000
_cell.length_c   1.000
_cell.angle_alpha   90.00
_cell.angle_beta   90.00
_cell.angle_gamma   90.00
#
_symmetry.space_group_name_H-M   'P 1'
#
loop_
_entity.id
_entity.type
_entity.pdbx_description
1 polymer ?
#
loop_
_entity_poly.entity_id
_entity_poly.type
_entity_poly.pdbx_seq_one_letter_code
_entity_poly.pdbx_strand_id
1 'polypeptide(L)'
;MNIKHAILLGALCAAAPLAIAGPESGPVGITSLRPYMSEPANGEARIYISLDSDVFCGTNVFSIDNTRPGSKQAYAAALSALVAGKKIQLEVDACAGWGTTLRSLYIMQ
;
A
#
# COMPACT_ATOMS: atom_id res chain seq x y z
N MET A 1 -5.79 21.31 -55.95
CA MET A 1 -6.62 21.42 -54.73
C MET A 1 -7.57 20.24 -54.72
N ASN A 2 -7.66 19.35 -53.73
CA ASN A 2 -7.16 19.32 -52.35
C ASN A 2 -6.99 17.86 -51.88
N ILE A 3 -5.92 17.63 -51.11
CA ILE A 3 -5.62 16.42 -50.35
C ILE A 3 -6.58 16.32 -49.17
N LYS A 4 -7.16 15.14 -48.89
CA LYS A 4 -7.67 14.81 -47.54
C LYS A 4 -7.34 13.36 -47.16
N HIS A 5 -6.40 13.26 -46.23
CA HIS A 5 -6.08 12.08 -45.43
C HIS A 5 -7.23 11.78 -44.46
N ALA A 6 -7.53 10.50 -44.23
CA ALA A 6 -8.29 10.02 -43.08
C ALA A 6 -7.73 8.65 -42.69
N ILE A 7 -6.60 8.62 -41.99
CA ILE A 7 -6.49 8.43 -40.53
C ILE A 7 -7.11 7.09 -40.09
N LEU A 8 -6.23 6.08 -40.04
CA LEU A 8 -6.37 4.88 -39.23
C LEU A 8 -6.42 5.32 -37.75
N LEU A 9 -7.56 5.18 -37.08
CA LEU A 9 -7.62 5.29 -35.61
C LEU A 9 -7.83 3.89 -35.03
N GLY A 10 -6.71 3.29 -34.62
CA GLY A 10 -6.71 2.05 -33.87
C GLY A 10 -7.27 2.25 -32.47
N ALA A 11 -8.34 1.53 -32.13
CA ALA A 11 -8.79 1.36 -30.76
C ALA A 11 -8.35 -0.03 -30.28
N LEU A 12 -7.07 -0.16 -29.94
CA LEU A 12 -6.58 -1.30 -29.17
C LEU A 12 -6.97 -1.06 -27.70
N CYS A 13 -8.24 -1.31 -27.39
CA CYS A 13 -8.71 -1.31 -26.01
C CYS A 13 -8.20 -2.58 -25.35
N ALA A 14 -6.94 -2.56 -24.91
CA ALA A 14 -6.37 -3.60 -24.09
C ALA A 14 -7.23 -3.71 -22.83
N ALA A 15 -8.03 -4.76 -22.75
CA ALA A 15 -8.73 -5.16 -21.54
C ALA A 15 -7.66 -5.55 -20.51
N ALA A 16 -7.18 -4.56 -19.75
CA ALA A 16 -6.44 -4.85 -18.53
C ALA A 16 -7.39 -5.65 -17.63
N PRO A 17 -6.99 -6.84 -17.15
CA PRO A 17 -7.81 -7.57 -16.20
C PRO A 17 -8.06 -6.66 -15.01
N LEU A 18 -9.34 -6.38 -14.75
CA LEU A 18 -9.78 -5.82 -13.49
C LEU A 18 -9.47 -6.88 -12.44
N ALA A 19 -8.24 -6.86 -11.92
CA ALA A 19 -7.94 -7.51 -10.67
C ALA A 19 -8.92 -6.90 -9.67
N ILE A 20 -9.93 -7.69 -9.28
CA ILE A 20 -10.75 -7.40 -8.12
C ILE A 20 -9.77 -7.54 -6.96
N ALA A 21 -9.01 -6.47 -6.72
CA ALA A 21 -8.17 -6.37 -5.54
C ALA A 21 -9.14 -6.50 -4.37
N GLY A 22 -9.09 -7.64 -3.68
CA GLY A 22 -9.63 -7.71 -2.35
C GLY A 22 -8.99 -6.60 -1.50
N PRO A 23 -9.56 -6.26 -0.33
CA PRO A 23 -8.94 -5.29 0.56
C PRO A 23 -7.57 -5.77 1.07
N GLU A 24 -7.14 -6.97 0.70
CA GLU A 24 -5.98 -7.67 1.20
C GLU A 24 -4.86 -7.76 0.15
N SER A 25 -3.61 -7.68 0.60
CA SER A 25 -2.45 -7.93 -0.23
C SER A 25 -2.18 -9.42 -0.44
N GLY A 26 -1.33 -9.76 -1.40
CA GLY A 26 -0.59 -11.02 -1.34
C GLY A 26 0.51 -11.01 -0.26
N PRO A 27 1.31 -12.08 -0.14
CA PRO A 27 2.45 -12.12 0.77
C PRO A 27 3.50 -11.08 0.39
N VAL A 28 3.82 -10.17 1.31
CA VAL A 28 4.80 -9.09 1.10
C VAL A 28 5.80 -9.04 2.24
N GLY A 29 7.04 -8.63 1.95
CA GLY A 29 8.07 -8.42 2.96
C GLY A 29 8.14 -6.96 3.38
N ILE A 30 8.38 -6.70 4.66
CA ILE A 30 8.69 -5.34 5.13
C ILE A 30 10.17 -5.07 4.90
N THR A 31 10.48 -3.93 4.28
CA THR A 31 11.86 -3.46 4.05
C THR A 31 12.27 -2.38 5.04
N SER A 32 11.32 -1.59 5.54
CA SER A 32 11.58 -0.63 6.61
C SER A 32 10.33 -0.27 7.40
N LEU A 33 10.56 0.10 8.66
CA LEU A 33 9.58 0.73 9.54
C LEU A 33 10.12 2.06 10.01
N ARG A 34 9.34 3.12 9.84
CA ARG A 34 9.73 4.48 10.21
C ARG A 34 8.60 5.15 10.98
N PRO A 35 8.74 5.27 12.31
CA PRO A 35 7.89 6.15 13.11
C PRO A 35 8.04 7.59 12.61
N TYR A 36 6.91 8.26 12.39
CA TYR A 36 6.82 9.67 12.07
C TYR A 36 6.10 10.36 13.22
N MET A 37 6.87 11.07 14.03
CA MET A 37 6.34 11.91 15.09
C MET A 37 6.03 13.27 14.46
N SER A 38 4.73 13.58 14.33
CA SER A 38 4.30 14.91 13.96
C SER A 38 4.39 15.84 15.18
N GLU A 39 4.78 17.09 14.93
CA GLU A 39 4.57 18.19 15.88
C GLU A 39 3.05 18.42 16.08
N PRO A 40 2.60 18.88 17.26
CA PRO A 40 1.17 19.00 17.60
C PRO A 40 0.35 19.93 16.68
N ALA A 41 1.00 20.71 15.81
CA ALA A 41 0.33 21.64 14.91
C ALA A 41 -0.18 21.00 13.60
N ASN A 42 0.46 19.93 13.07
CA ASN A 42 0.36 19.63 11.63
C ASN A 42 0.17 18.15 11.25
N GLY A 43 -0.11 17.25 12.19
CA GLY A 43 -0.47 15.87 11.80
C GLY A 43 -0.65 14.92 12.98
N GLU A 44 -1.22 13.77 12.70
CA GLU A 44 -1.30 12.63 13.62
C GLU A 44 0.01 11.83 13.57
N ALA A 45 0.43 11.29 14.71
CA ALA A 45 1.58 10.39 14.76
C ALA A 45 1.28 9.14 13.91
N ARG A 46 2.16 8.84 12.97
CA ARG A 46 2.02 7.70 12.04
C ARG A 46 3.26 6.84 12.04
N ILE A 47 3.10 5.59 11.63
CA ILE A 47 4.24 4.70 11.40
C ILE A 47 4.18 4.28 9.95
N TYR A 48 5.18 4.67 9.18
CA TYR A 48 5.27 4.26 7.78
C TYR A 48 5.93 2.90 7.65
N ILE A 49 5.30 2.02 6.88
CA ILE A 49 5.81 0.70 6.53
C ILE A 49 6.17 0.74 5.05
N SER A 50 7.40 0.38 4.71
CA SER A 50 7.79 0.17 3.31
C SER A 50 7.88 -1.33 3.03
N LEU A 51 7.42 -1.75 1.86
CA LEU A 51 7.37 -3.13 1.42
C LEU A 51 8.38 -3.40 0.31
N ASP A 52 8.58 -4.68 0.00
CA ASP A 52 9.40 -5.16 -1.12
C ASP A 52 8.63 -5.25 -2.46
N SER A 53 7.37 -4.83 -2.49
CA SER A 53 6.49 -4.82 -3.66
C SER A 53 5.57 -3.59 -3.65
N ASP A 54 5.25 -3.07 -4.83
CA ASP A 54 4.34 -1.94 -5.07
C ASP A 54 3.02 -2.34 -5.74
N VAL A 55 2.81 -3.65 -5.97
CA VAL A 55 1.63 -4.18 -6.66
C VAL A 55 0.34 -3.88 -5.89
N PHE A 56 0.38 -3.94 -4.55
CA PHE A 56 -0.78 -3.67 -3.71
C PHE A 56 -1.02 -2.15 -3.62
N CYS A 57 -2.23 -1.69 -3.97
CA CYS A 57 -2.59 -0.27 -4.01
C CYS A 57 -1.68 0.64 -4.87
N GLY A 58 -0.84 0.09 -5.76
CA GLY A 58 0.09 0.88 -6.58
C GLY A 58 1.12 1.66 -5.76
N THR A 59 1.45 1.20 -4.56
CA THR A 59 2.42 1.82 -3.64
C THR A 59 3.12 0.73 -2.85
N ASN A 60 4.37 0.97 -2.49
CA ASN A 60 5.09 0.14 -1.52
C ASN A 60 5.11 0.75 -0.12
N VAL A 61 4.53 1.94 0.08
CA VAL A 61 4.49 2.63 1.38
C VAL A 61 3.08 2.73 1.90
N PHE A 62 2.89 2.24 3.12
CA PHE A 62 1.63 2.24 3.88
C PHE A 62 1.84 2.89 5.24
N SER A 63 0.76 3.20 5.94
CA SER A 63 0.83 3.77 7.28
C SER A 63 -0.02 3.02 8.31
N ILE A 64 0.49 2.93 9.54
CA ILE A 64 -0.30 2.64 10.73
C ILE A 64 -0.63 3.99 11.36
N ASP A 65 -1.92 4.26 11.52
CA ASP A 65 -2.40 5.37 12.34
C ASP A 65 -2.19 5.04 13.82
N ASN A 66 -1.29 5.78 14.48
CA ASN A 66 -0.90 5.51 15.86
C ASN A 66 -1.98 5.93 16.87
N THR A 67 -3.03 6.64 16.45
CA THR A 67 -4.16 7.06 17.30
C THR A 67 -5.21 5.96 17.48
N ARG A 68 -5.23 4.96 16.59
CA ARG A 68 -6.22 3.87 16.62
C ARG A 68 -5.92 2.83 17.71
N PRO A 69 -6.95 2.26 18.35
CA PRO A 69 -6.78 1.07 19.18
C PRO A 69 -6.10 -0.05 18.38
N GLY A 70 -5.15 -0.75 19.00
CA GLY A 70 -4.41 -1.82 18.33
C GLY A 70 -3.17 -1.37 17.56
N SER A 71 -2.93 -0.06 17.40
CA SER A 71 -1.79 0.47 16.63
C SER A 71 -0.43 0.00 17.14
N LYS A 72 -0.27 -0.08 18.47
CA LYS A 72 0.94 -0.58 19.13
C LYS A 72 1.18 -2.06 18.82
N GLN A 73 0.12 -2.86 18.80
CA GLN A 73 0.18 -4.29 18.48
C GLN A 73 0.49 -4.50 16.99
N ALA A 74 -0.13 -3.71 16.11
CA ALA A 74 0.17 -3.72 14.69
C ALA A 74 1.64 -3.35 14.43
N TYR A 75 2.14 -2.29 15.10
CA TYR A 75 3.55 -1.92 15.03
C TYR A 75 4.47 -3.04 15.54
N ALA A 76 4.15 -3.65 16.68
CA ALA A 76 4.95 -4.74 17.22
C ALA A 76 4.98 -5.94 16.25
N ALA A 77 3.83 -6.32 15.67
CA ALA A 77 3.76 -7.39 14.68
C ALA A 77 4.58 -7.07 13.43
N ALA A 78 4.48 -5.83 12.92
CA ALA A 78 5.28 -5.39 11.79
C ALA A 78 6.78 -5.43 12.12
N LEU A 79 7.19 -4.94 13.29
CA LEU A 79 8.59 -4.96 13.72
C LEU A 79 9.11 -6.39 13.87
N SER A 80 8.31 -7.29 14.46
CA SER A 80 8.64 -8.71 14.55
C SER A 80 8.81 -9.34 13.17
N ALA A 81 7.92 -9.03 12.22
CA ALA A 81 8.03 -9.54 10.85
C ALA A 81 9.30 -9.04 10.15
N LEU A 82 9.62 -7.74 10.27
CA LEU A 82 10.83 -7.13 9.72
C LEU A 82 12.10 -7.80 10.30
N VAL A 83 12.19 -7.90 11.63
CA VAL A 83 13.36 -8.48 12.31
C VAL A 83 13.52 -9.98 12.01
N ALA A 84 12.42 -10.71 11.93
CA ALA A 84 12.44 -12.15 11.64
C ALA A 84 12.52 -12.48 10.13
N GLY A 85 12.49 -11.48 9.25
CA GLY A 85 12.44 -11.69 7.79
C GLY A 85 11.20 -12.45 7.32
N LYS A 86 10.08 -12.32 8.04
CA LYS A 86 8.82 -13.00 7.72
C LYS A 86 7.97 -12.18 6.77
N LYS A 87 7.20 -12.88 5.93
CA LYS A 87 6.20 -12.26 5.07
C LYS A 87 4.94 -11.91 5.89
N ILE A 88 4.28 -10.84 5.50
CA ILE A 88 3.01 -10.40 6.07
C ILE A 88 1.95 -10.35 4.98
N GLN A 89 0.71 -10.30 5.43
CA GLN A 89 -0.42 -9.87 4.62
C GLN A 89 -0.99 -8.58 5.22
N LEU A 90 -1.38 -7.66 4.35
CA LEU A 90 -1.92 -6.34 4.70
C LEU A 90 -3.37 -6.26 4.31
N GLU A 91 -4.14 -5.48 5.07
CA GLU A 91 -5.50 -5.11 4.69
C GLU A 91 -5.67 -3.59 4.72
N VAL A 92 -6.42 -3.03 3.77
CA VAL A 92 -6.80 -1.61 3.72
C VAL A 92 -8.30 -1.47 3.50
N ASP A 93 -8.89 -0.40 4.01
CA ASP A 93 -10.30 -0.08 3.70
C ASP A 93 -10.45 0.47 2.27
N ALA A 94 -9.49 1.28 1.82
CA ALA A 94 -9.42 1.81 0.47
C ALA A 94 -7.98 2.18 0.10
N CYS A 95 -7.61 2.00 -1.16
CA CYS A 95 -6.32 2.47 -1.68
C CYS A 95 -6.35 3.99 -1.90
N ALA A 96 -5.44 4.72 -1.25
CA ALA A 96 -5.33 6.18 -1.36
C ALA A 96 -3.96 6.65 -1.90
N GLY A 97 -3.15 5.73 -2.43
CA GLY A 97 -1.78 5.99 -2.88
C GLY A 97 -0.76 5.95 -1.73
N TRP A 98 0.27 6.80 -1.81
CA TRP A 98 1.36 6.81 -0.84
C TRP A 98 0.86 6.99 0.59
N GLY A 99 1.29 6.12 1.51
CA GLY A 99 0.93 6.19 2.92
C GLY A 99 -0.51 5.75 3.20
N THR A 100 -1.14 5.00 2.30
CA THR A 100 -2.45 4.37 2.53
C THR A 100 -2.51 3.74 3.92
N THR A 101 -3.53 4.10 4.70
CA THR A 101 -3.69 3.64 6.08
C THR A 101 -4.15 2.19 6.12
N LEU A 102 -3.43 1.37 6.88
CA LEU A 102 -3.77 -0.02 7.09
C LEU A 102 -5.01 -0.16 7.97
N ARG A 103 -5.86 -1.11 7.62
CA ARG A 103 -6.91 -1.66 8.48
C ARG A 103 -6.32 -2.70 9.42
N SER A 104 -5.52 -3.62 8.88
CA SER A 104 -4.86 -4.67 9.66
C SER A 104 -3.56 -5.14 8.98
N LEU A 105 -2.74 -5.87 9.74
CA LEU A 105 -1.64 -6.66 9.20
C LEU A 105 -1.43 -7.90 10.07
N TYR A 106 -0.97 -8.99 9.46
CA TYR A 106 -0.60 -10.19 10.19
C TYR A 106 0.58 -10.92 9.55
N ILE A 107 1.33 -11.64 10.39
CA ILE A 107 2.47 -12.43 9.97
C ILE A 107 1.96 -13.73 9.36
N MET A 108 2.43 -14.07 8.17
CA MET A 108 2.12 -15.35 7.54
C MET A 108 2.97 -16.47 8.17
N GLN A 109 2.37 -17.64 8.35
CA GLN A 109 3.04 -18.82 8.93
C GLN A 109 4.16 -19.34 8.03
#